data_AF-A0AAV9SDN4-F1
#
_entry.id   AF-A0AAV9SDN4-F1
#
_cell.length_a   1.000
_cell.length_b   1.000
_cell.length_c   1.000
_cell.angle_alpha   90.00
_cell.angle_beta   90.00
_cell.angle_gamma   90.00
#
_symmetry.space_group_name_H-M   'P 1'
#
loop_
_entity.id
_entity.type
_entity.pdbx_description
1 polymer ?
#
loop_
_entity_poly.entity_id
_entity_poly.type
_entity_poly.pdbx_seq_one_letter_code
_entity_poly.pdbx_strand_id
1 'polypeptide(L)'
;MPYCEGSCNTFTKYSEAAAAMEHSCSCCKETRSSNRTVDLVCPNGGRVPFTYMHVEECSCGHTECTTPARQHVRRKRSFTLL
;
A
#
# COMPACT_ATOMS: atom_id res chain seq x y z
N MET A 1 6.82 -13.63 -1.74
CA MET A 1 5.35 -13.57 -1.77
C MET A 1 4.97 -12.40 -2.67
N PRO A 2 3.97 -12.54 -3.56
CA PRO A 2 3.53 -11.43 -4.38
C PRO A 2 3.01 -10.30 -3.50
N TYR A 3 3.28 -9.07 -3.90
CA TYR A 3 2.90 -7.87 -3.18
C TYR A 3 2.47 -6.79 -4.18
N CYS A 4 1.64 -5.85 -3.74
CA CYS A 4 1.19 -4.75 -4.56
C CYS A 4 2.15 -3.56 -4.42
N GLU A 5 2.63 -3.04 -5.54
CA GLU A 5 3.40 -1.80 -5.63
C GLU A 5 3.02 -1.08 -6.92
N GLY A 6 2.80 0.23 -6.85
CA GLY A 6 2.39 1.01 -8.01
C GLY A 6 1.94 2.43 -7.64
N SER A 7 1.86 3.28 -8.65
CA SER A 7 1.32 4.64 -8.54
C SER A 7 -0.16 4.64 -8.91
N CYS A 8 -0.98 5.34 -8.12
CA CYS A 8 -2.40 5.50 -8.35
C CYS A 8 -2.77 6.96 -8.50
N ASN A 9 -3.87 7.23 -9.21
CA ASN A 9 -4.34 8.60 -9.39
C ASN A 9 -4.82 9.16 -8.05
N THR A 10 -4.25 10.29 -7.66
CA THR A 10 -4.63 11.07 -6.49
C THR A 10 -4.69 12.53 -6.92
N PHE A 11 -5.63 13.30 -6.38
CA PHE A 11 -5.68 14.74 -6.63
C PHE A 11 -6.02 15.52 -5.36
N THR A 12 -5.63 16.78 -5.37
CA THR A 12 -6.06 17.80 -4.42
C THR A 12 -6.29 19.07 -5.23
N LYS A 13 -7.53 19.56 -5.26
CA LYS A 13 -7.90 20.74 -6.05
C LYS A 13 -8.99 21.54 -5.33
N TYR A 14 -9.04 22.84 -5.58
CA TYR A 14 -10.17 23.65 -5.14
C TYR A 14 -11.39 23.32 -6.00
N SER A 15 -12.53 23.06 -5.35
CA SER A 15 -13.82 22.88 -6.00
C SER A 15 -14.66 24.12 -5.74
N GLU A 16 -14.95 24.88 -6.81
CA GLU A 16 -15.83 26.06 -6.73
C GLU A 16 -17.22 25.68 -6.23
N ALA A 17 -17.78 24.59 -6.75
CA ALA A 17 -19.11 24.10 -6.36
C ALA A 17 -19.21 23.76 -4.86
N ALA A 18 -18.11 23.29 -4.26
CA ALA A 18 -18.03 23.00 -2.84
C ALA A 18 -17.52 24.20 -2.00
N ALA A 19 -17.05 25.27 -2.64
CA ALA A 19 -16.31 26.38 -2.04
C ALA A 19 -15.18 25.93 -1.10
N ALA A 20 -14.52 24.81 -1.41
CA ALA A 20 -13.58 24.13 -0.53
C ALA A 20 -12.52 23.32 -1.31
N MET A 21 -11.45 22.91 -0.61
CA MET A 21 -10.48 21.96 -1.15
C MET A 21 -11.06 20.56 -1.17
N GLU A 22 -11.01 19.92 -2.33
CA GLU A 22 -11.41 18.54 -2.55
C GLU A 22 -10.16 17.67 -2.68
N HIS A 23 -10.20 16.51 -2.03
CA HIS A 23 -9.12 15.55 -2.03
C HIS A 23 -9.62 14.19 -2.50
N SER A 24 -8.85 13.52 -3.36
CA SER A 24 -9.07 12.12 -3.71
C SER A 24 -7.76 11.39 -3.61
N CYS A 25 -7.70 10.40 -2.71
CA CYS A 25 -6.54 9.55 -2.54
C CYS A 25 -6.86 8.14 -3.00
N SER A 26 -5.88 7.48 -3.61
CA SER A 26 -5.97 6.08 -3.98
C SER A 26 -4.64 5.39 -3.72
N CYS A 27 -4.69 4.15 -3.26
CA CYS A 27 -3.50 3.31 -3.05
C CYS A 27 -3.58 2.04 -3.88
N CYS A 28 -2.42 1.57 -4.35
CA CYS A 28 -2.31 0.25 -4.98
C CYS A 28 -2.45 -0.81 -3.89
N LYS A 29 -3.52 -1.61 -3.96
CA LYS A 29 -3.83 -2.65 -2.97
C LYS A 29 -4.38 -3.90 -3.63
N GLU A 30 -4.35 -5.01 -2.91
CA GLU A 30 -4.88 -6.29 -3.39
C GLU A 30 -6.39 -6.20 -3.63
N THR A 31 -6.83 -6.60 -4.82
CA THR A 31 -8.26 -6.76 -5.15
C THR A 31 -8.69 -8.21 -5.11
N ARG A 32 -7.76 -9.11 -5.43
CA ARG A 32 -7.96 -10.55 -5.32
C ARG A 32 -6.79 -11.18 -4.60
N SER A 33 -7.11 -11.98 -3.58
CA SER A 33 -6.14 -12.77 -2.84
C SER A 33 -6.71 -14.16 -2.56
N SER A 34 -5.81 -15.13 -2.39
CA SER A 34 -6.15 -16.49 -1.99
C SER A 34 -5.25 -16.95 -0.85
N ASN A 35 -5.78 -17.75 0.06
CA ASN A 35 -4.98 -18.39 1.10
C ASN A 35 -4.25 -19.60 0.50
N ARG A 36 -2.93 -19.63 0.66
CA ARG A 36 -2.09 -20.76 0.24
C ARG A 36 -1.39 -21.38 1.43
N THR A 37 -1.46 -22.69 1.53
CA THR A 37 -0.79 -23.46 2.58
C THR A 37 0.48 -24.07 2.03
N VAL A 38 1.58 -23.91 2.77
CA VAL A 38 2.89 -24.48 2.48
C VAL A 38 3.44 -25.18 3.71
N ASP A 39 4.26 -26.21 3.53
CA ASP A 39 4.93 -26.86 4.66
C ASP A 39 6.28 -26.19 4.93
N LEU A 40 6.41 -25.57 6.11
CA LEU A 40 7.67 -25.06 6.60
C LEU A 40 8.53 -26.22 7.11
N VAL A 41 9.79 -26.27 6.69
CA VAL A 41 10.75 -27.26 7.18
C VAL A 41 11.45 -26.69 8.41
N CYS A 42 11.28 -27.36 9.55
CA CYS A 42 11.93 -26.98 10.79
C CYS A 42 13.36 -27.55 10.86
N PRO A 43 14.29 -26.90 11.58
CA PRO A 43 15.67 -27.41 11.74
C PRO A 43 15.77 -28.81 12.35
N ASN A 44 14.76 -29.24 13.11
CA ASN A 44 14.65 -30.57 13.69
C ASN A 44 14.11 -31.64 12.69
N GLY A 45 13.93 -31.29 11.41
CA GLY A 45 13.40 -32.17 10.37
C GLY A 45 11.88 -32.30 10.35
N GLY A 46 11.16 -31.64 11.28
CA GLY A 46 9.70 -31.57 11.27
C GLY A 46 9.16 -30.72 10.12
N ARG A 47 7.89 -30.94 9.76
CA ARG A 47 7.13 -30.10 8.82
C ARG A 47 5.95 -29.47 9.53
N VAL A 48 5.77 -28.17 9.37
CA VAL A 48 4.64 -27.42 9.96
C VAL A 48 3.89 -26.69 8.84
N PRO A 49 2.57 -26.94 8.66
CA PRO A 49 1.79 -26.24 7.66
C PRO A 49 1.64 -24.76 8.08
N PHE A 50 1.87 -23.86 7.13
CA PHE A 50 1.68 -22.43 7.29
C PHE A 50 0.82 -21.89 6.15
N THR A 51 -0.26 -21.21 6.50
CA THR A 51 -1.16 -20.57 5.55
C THR A 51 -0.84 -19.08 5.48
N TYR A 52 -0.59 -18.59 4.27
CA TYR A 52 -0.37 -17.17 4.01
C TYR A 52 -1.34 -16.65 2.95
N MET A 53 -1.58 -15.35 2.98
CA MET A 53 -2.37 -14.66 1.97
C MET A 53 -1.50 -14.37 0.73
N HIS A 54 -1.86 -14.96 -0.41
CA HIS A 54 -1.21 -14.77 -1.70
C HIS A 54 -2.00 -13.74 -2.51
N VAL A 55 -1.35 -12.65 -2.88
CA VAL A 55 -1.90 -11.63 -3.77
C VAL A 55 -1.97 -12.18 -5.19
N GLU A 56 -3.15 -12.16 -5.79
CA GLU A 56 -3.36 -12.59 -7.18
C GLU A 56 -3.52 -11.41 -8.13
N GLU A 57 -4.13 -10.32 -7.64
CA GLU A 57 -4.40 -9.14 -8.44
C GLU A 57 -4.37 -7.87 -7.56
N CYS A 58 -3.89 -6.78 -8.14
CA CYS A 58 -3.80 -5.47 -7.50
C CYS A 58 -4.53 -4.44 -8.35
N SER A 59 -5.17 -3.46 -7.70
CA SER A 59 -5.69 -2.28 -8.38
C SER A 59 -5.64 -1.04 -7.48
N CYS A 60 -5.93 0.11 -8.07
CA CYS A 60 -6.08 1.35 -7.34
C CYS A 60 -7.43 1.37 -6.61
N GLY A 61 -7.38 1.28 -5.28
CA GLY A 61 -8.54 1.47 -4.43
C GLY A 61 -8.56 2.85 -3.81
N HIS A 62 -9.73 3.49 -3.78
CA HIS A 62 -9.92 4.74 -3.06
C HIS A 62 -9.59 4.57 -1.57
N THR A 63 -8.94 5.58 -1.00
CA THR A 63 -8.54 5.64 0.40
C THR A 63 -8.76 7.05 0.95
N GLU A 64 -9.03 7.14 2.25
CA GLU A 64 -9.13 8.42 2.93
C GLU A 64 -7.77 9.12 2.94
N CYS A 65 -7.76 10.40 2.56
CA CYS A 65 -6.57 11.24 2.65
C CYS A 65 -6.28 11.57 4.11
N THR A 66 -5.66 10.63 4.84
CA THR A 66 -5.34 10.84 6.24
C THR A 66 -4.14 11.78 6.32
N THR A 67 -4.25 12.86 7.10
CA THR A 67 -3.04 13.60 7.49
C THR A 67 -2.21 12.66 8.36
N PRO A 68 -0.97 12.30 7.98
CA PRO A 68 -0.16 11.45 8.84
C PRO A 68 -0.01 12.17 10.17
N ALA A 69 -0.41 11.52 11.27
CA ALA A 69 -0.28 12.08 12.61
C ALA A 69 1.20 12.40 12.87
N ARG A 70 1.61 13.66 12.65
CA ARG A 70 2.97 14.22 12.81
C ARG A 70 4.07 13.16 12.91
N GLN A 71 4.23 12.33 11.88
CA GLN A 71 5.38 11.44 11.83
C GLN A 71 6.56 12.30 11.45
N HIS A 72 7.50 12.39 12.39
CA HIS A 72 8.75 13.15 12.33
C HIS A 72 9.22 13.39 10.89
N VAL A 73 9.30 14.68 10.54
CA VAL A 73 9.86 15.23 9.30
C VAL A 73 10.89 14.28 8.72
N ARG A 74 10.50 13.50 7.70
CA ARG A 74 11.46 12.79 6.86
C ARG A 74 12.28 13.88 6.16
N ARG A 75 13.44 14.23 6.73
CA ARG A 75 14.40 15.17 6.13
C ARG A 75 14.64 14.69 4.70
N LYS A 76 14.04 15.38 3.72
CA LYS A 76 14.39 15.21 2.31
C LYS A 76 15.89 15.57 2.23
N ARG A 77 16.75 14.58 2.02
CA ARG A 77 18.13 14.87 1.61
C ARG A 77 18.01 15.51 0.23
N SER A 78 18.23 16.81 0.16
CA SER A 78 18.41 17.52 -1.09
C SER A 78 19.65 16.94 -1.77
N PHE A 79 19.46 16.17 -2.84
CA PHE A 79 20.55 15.93 -3.78
C PHE A 79 20.68 17.18 -4.64
N THR A 80 21.61 18.05 -4.28
CA THR A 80 22.11 19.08 -5.20
C THR A 80 22.92 18.33 -6.24
N LEU A 81 22.42 18.26 -7.48
CA LEU A 81 23.22 17.83 -8.62
C LEU A 81 24.22 18.96 -8.90
N LEU A 82 25.49 18.69 -8.59
CA LEU A 82 26.65 19.40 -9.15
C LEU A 82 26.86 18.93 -10.58
#